data_AF-A0A327U0L1-F1
#
_entry.id   AF-A0A327U0L1-F1
#
_cell.length_a   1.000
_cell.length_b   1.000
_cell.length_c   1.000
_cell.angle_alpha   90.00
_cell.angle_beta   90.00
_cell.angle_gamma   90.00
#
_symmetry.space_group_name_H-M   'P 1'
#
loop_
_entity.id
_entity.type
_entity.pdbx_description
1 polymer ?
#
loop_
_entity_poly.entity_id
_entity_poly.type
_entity_poly.pdbx_seq_one_letter_code
_entity_poly.pdbx_strand_id
1 'polypeptide(L)'
;MSAAWRPCVPSQPLIEQSYYSGVPTYDFPQDLRNAQLALHRTRAAYEQYAKTLPWSAEPMPGWEADKQLHSSYRSAKPDSPGYTPEQHEQVKKYRAELLELSATVTTHPYWATLGEGVVKARMALKHAPEAQPDNKSG
;
A
#
# COMPACT_ATOMS: atom_id res chain seq x y z
N MET A 1 -31.57 34.98 -9.77
CA MET A 1 -31.83 33.53 -9.97
C MET A 1 -30.52 32.80 -9.76
N SER A 2 -30.23 32.35 -8.54
CA SER A 2 -28.98 31.65 -8.19
C SER A 2 -29.26 30.17 -8.01
N ALA A 3 -28.73 29.32 -8.89
CA ALA A 3 -28.75 27.88 -8.74
C ALA A 3 -27.69 27.48 -7.71
N ALA A 4 -28.13 27.13 -6.50
CA ALA A 4 -27.29 26.53 -5.48
C ALA A 4 -27.00 25.07 -5.86
N TRP A 5 -25.78 24.79 -6.29
CA TRP A 5 -25.30 23.41 -6.42
C TRP A 5 -24.88 22.90 -5.04
N ARG A 6 -25.70 22.02 -4.46
CA ARG A 6 -25.32 21.22 -3.30
C ARG A 6 -24.32 20.15 -3.77
N PRO A 7 -23.15 19.95 -3.13
CA PRO A 7 -22.34 18.79 -3.41
C PRO A 7 -23.10 17.55 -2.91
N CYS A 8 -23.46 16.68 -3.85
CA CYS A 8 -23.92 15.34 -3.57
C CYS A 8 -22.74 14.57 -2.98
N VAL A 9 -22.66 14.46 -1.66
CA VAL A 9 -21.77 13.49 -1.01
C VAL A 9 -22.32 12.12 -1.41
N PRO A 10 -21.56 11.26 -2.10
CA PRO A 10 -22.01 9.89 -2.30
C PRO A 10 -22.11 9.26 -0.92
N SER A 11 -23.34 9.01 -0.49
CA SER A 11 -23.64 8.19 0.69
C SER A 11 -22.96 6.86 0.46
N GLN A 12 -21.84 6.63 1.16
CA GLN A 12 -21.19 5.33 1.18
C GLN A 12 -22.28 4.30 1.51
N PRO A 13 -22.47 3.26 0.68
CA PRO A 13 -23.50 2.28 0.97
C PRO A 13 -23.16 1.63 2.31
N LEU A 14 -24.13 1.66 3.22
CA LEU A 14 -24.21 1.02 4.53
C LEU A 14 -24.06 -0.52 4.49
N ILE A 15 -23.41 -1.06 3.46
CA ILE A 15 -23.13 -2.49 3.24
C ILE A 15 -21.79 -2.88 3.88
N GLU A 16 -20.87 -1.94 4.08
CA GLU A 16 -19.54 -2.26 4.63
C GLU A 16 -19.57 -2.56 6.14
N GLN A 17 -20.45 -1.90 6.91
CA GLN A 17 -20.52 -2.09 8.37
C GLN A 17 -21.14 -3.45 8.76
N SER A 18 -22.07 -3.97 7.97
CA SER A 18 -22.66 -5.30 8.21
C SER A 18 -21.69 -6.45 7.93
N TYR A 19 -20.62 -6.23 7.16
CA TYR A 19 -19.63 -7.25 6.86
C TYR A 19 -18.58 -7.41 7.98
N TYR A 20 -18.42 -6.39 8.84
CA TYR A 20 -17.47 -6.39 9.94
C TYR A 20 -18.04 -6.80 11.31
N SER A 21 -19.36 -6.96 11.45
CA SER A 21 -19.99 -7.42 12.70
C SER A 21 -19.89 -8.94 12.95
N GLY A 22 -19.21 -9.68 12.06
CA GLY A 22 -18.99 -11.12 12.17
C GLY A 22 -17.58 -11.58 11.77
N VAL A 23 -16.60 -10.67 11.68
CA VAL A 23 -15.22 -11.09 11.43
C VAL A 23 -14.74 -11.82 12.68
N PRO A 24 -14.25 -13.07 12.57
CA PRO A 24 -13.58 -13.73 13.68
C PRO A 24 -12.50 -12.78 14.19
N THR A 25 -12.57 -12.40 15.46
CA THR A 25 -11.51 -11.64 16.11
C THR A 25 -10.31 -12.57 16.27
N TYR A 26 -9.40 -12.53 15.31
CA TYR A 26 -8.16 -13.30 15.36
C TYR A 26 -7.22 -12.68 16.40
N ASP A 27 -6.84 -13.44 17.41
CA ASP A 27 -5.77 -13.04 18.32
C ASP A 27 -4.41 -13.32 17.66
N PHE A 28 -3.99 -12.40 16.79
CA PHE A 28 -2.73 -12.52 16.08
C PHE A 28 -1.54 -12.41 17.06
N PRO A 29 -0.54 -13.29 16.95
CA PRO A 29 0.70 -13.15 17.69
C PRO A 29 1.34 -11.77 17.48
N GLN A 30 1.93 -11.21 18.54
CA GLN A 30 2.46 -9.85 18.51
C GLN A 30 3.61 -9.69 17.50
N ASP A 31 4.46 -10.70 17.36
CA ASP A 31 5.52 -10.76 16.36
C ASP A 31 4.97 -10.72 14.93
N LEU A 32 3.89 -11.45 14.64
CA LEU A 32 3.19 -11.38 13.35
C LEU A 32 2.59 -9.99 13.09
N ARG A 33 1.95 -9.38 14.10
CA ARG A 33 1.44 -7.99 14.00
C ARG A 33 2.57 -6.99 13.76
N ASN A 34 3.67 -7.13 14.47
CA ASN A 34 4.86 -6.28 14.33
C ASN A 34 5.49 -6.41 12.94
N ALA A 35 5.61 -7.64 12.43
CA ALA A 35 6.13 -7.90 11.08
C ALA A 35 5.23 -7.29 9.99
N GLN A 36 3.91 -7.42 10.12
CA GLN A 36 2.95 -6.78 9.23
C GLN A 36 3.05 -5.25 9.27
N LEU A 37 3.16 -4.67 10.46
CA LEU A 37 3.30 -3.22 10.65
C LEU A 37 4.62 -2.70 10.05
N ALA A 38 5.72 -3.40 10.29
CA ALA A 38 7.01 -3.10 9.69
C ALA A 38 6.92 -3.15 8.16
N LEU A 39 6.32 -4.21 7.59
CA LEU A 39 6.12 -4.34 6.15
C LEU A 39 5.36 -3.14 5.56
N HIS A 40 4.29 -2.69 6.22
CA HIS A 40 3.54 -1.50 5.79
C HIS A 40 4.37 -0.21 5.86
N ARG A 41 5.12 -0.02 6.95
CA ARG A 41 5.98 1.16 7.13
C ARG A 41 7.10 1.19 6.09
N THR A 42 7.79 0.07 5.87
CA THR A 42 8.86 -0.04 4.87
C THR A 42 8.31 0.17 3.46
N ARG A 43 7.11 -0.33 3.14
CA ARG A 43 6.44 -0.03 1.87
C ARG A 43 6.14 1.45 1.70
N ALA A 44 5.56 2.08 2.72
CA ALA A 44 5.25 3.52 2.68
C ALA A 44 6.53 4.37 2.53
N ALA A 45 7.60 4.03 3.25
CA ALA A 45 8.89 4.70 3.13
C ALA A 45 9.50 4.52 1.73
N TYR A 46 9.48 3.30 1.19
CA TYR A 46 9.95 3.04 -0.17
C TYR A 46 9.14 3.81 -1.22
N GLU A 47 7.82 3.88 -1.10
CA GLU A 47 6.97 4.66 -2.00
C GLU A 47 7.24 6.17 -1.93
N GLN A 48 7.47 6.70 -0.73
CA GLN A 48 7.88 8.09 -0.55
C GLN A 48 9.24 8.37 -1.21
N TYR A 49 10.20 7.48 -1.01
CA TYR A 49 11.52 7.58 -1.63
C TYR A 49 11.44 7.48 -3.16
N ALA A 50 10.68 6.52 -3.68
CA ALA A 50 10.52 6.31 -5.13
C ALA A 50 9.91 7.52 -5.84
N LYS A 51 9.09 8.33 -5.16
CA LYS A 51 8.55 9.59 -5.72
C LYS A 51 9.63 10.65 -5.94
N THR A 52 10.77 10.56 -5.25
CA THR A 52 11.91 11.48 -5.42
C THR A 52 12.88 11.04 -6.50
N LEU A 53 12.76 9.79 -6.97
CA LEU A 53 13.66 9.23 -7.95
C LEU A 53 13.28 9.68 -9.38
N PRO A 54 14.26 9.71 -10.30
CA PRO A 54 13.97 9.80 -11.72
C PRO A 54 12.95 8.74 -12.15
N TRP A 55 12.20 8.99 -13.23
CA TRP A 55 11.15 8.06 -13.64
C TRP A 55 11.72 6.74 -14.22
N SER A 56 13.02 6.71 -14.54
CA SER A 56 13.74 5.50 -14.98
C SER A 56 14.96 5.24 -14.10
N ALA A 57 15.23 3.96 -13.82
CA ALA A 57 16.40 3.50 -13.10
C ALA A 57 17.69 3.56 -13.93
N GLU A 58 17.59 3.35 -15.24
CA GLU A 58 18.71 3.53 -16.17
C GLU A 58 18.55 4.85 -16.94
N PRO A 59 19.65 5.43 -17.44
CA PRO A 59 19.57 6.57 -18.35
C PRO A 59 18.67 6.24 -19.54
N MET A 60 17.61 7.02 -19.74
CA MET A 60 16.66 6.81 -20.84
C MET A 60 16.30 8.15 -21.48
N PRO A 61 16.28 8.23 -22.83
CA PRO A 61 15.77 9.40 -23.50
C PRO A 61 14.29 9.58 -23.20
N GLY A 62 13.89 10.84 -23.13
CA GLY A 62 12.52 11.27 -23.06
C GLY A 62 11.77 10.86 -24.32
N TRP A 63 10.47 10.77 -24.18
CA TRP A 63 9.59 10.39 -25.28
C TRP A 63 8.26 11.13 -25.16
N GLU A 64 7.65 11.38 -26.31
CA GLU A 64 6.26 11.83 -26.40
C GLU A 64 5.48 10.82 -27.24
N ALA A 65 4.35 10.36 -26.72
CA ALA A 65 3.47 9.48 -27.46
C ALA A 65 2.64 10.24 -28.50
N ASP A 66 2.19 9.49 -29.50
CA ASP A 66 1.18 9.96 -30.42
C ASP A 66 -0.14 10.30 -29.70
N LYS A 67 -0.85 11.28 -30.26
CA LYS A 67 -2.15 11.71 -29.75
C LYS A 67 -3.08 10.51 -29.73
N GLN A 68 -3.63 10.20 -28.57
CA GLN A 68 -4.66 9.19 -28.47
C GLN A 68 -5.92 9.68 -29.21
N LEU A 69 -6.54 8.80 -30.01
CA LEU A 69 -7.77 9.13 -30.72
C LEU A 69 -8.86 9.51 -29.70
N HIS A 70 -9.45 10.69 -29.84
CA HIS A 70 -10.45 11.28 -28.93
C HIS A 70 -9.95 11.81 -27.57
N SER A 71 -8.63 11.95 -27.36
CA SER A 71 -8.09 12.68 -26.21
C SER A 71 -7.16 13.82 -26.64
N SER A 72 -7.20 14.94 -25.92
CA SER A 72 -6.19 16.01 -26.05
C SER A 72 -4.90 15.68 -25.27
N TYR A 73 -4.94 14.68 -24.39
CA TYR A 73 -3.80 14.29 -23.58
C TYR A 73 -2.73 13.57 -24.42
N ARG A 74 -1.49 14.04 -24.27
CA ARG A 74 -0.27 13.43 -24.83
C ARG A 74 0.58 12.98 -23.66
N SER A 75 0.82 11.68 -23.56
CA SER A 75 1.77 11.16 -22.57
C SER A 75 3.18 11.54 -22.99
N ALA A 76 3.89 12.22 -22.12
CA ALA A 76 5.29 12.57 -22.33
C ALA A 76 6.10 12.32 -21.06
N LYS A 77 7.37 11.96 -21.24
CA LYS A 77 8.37 11.89 -20.18
C LYS A 77 9.64 12.61 -20.64
N PRO A 78 10.25 13.47 -19.79
CA PRO A 78 11.53 14.09 -20.12
C PRO A 78 12.66 13.05 -20.09
N ASP A 79 13.86 13.42 -20.54
CA ASP A 79 15.05 12.58 -20.35
C ASP A 79 15.22 12.19 -18.88
N SER A 80 15.49 10.92 -18.62
CA SER A 80 15.86 10.42 -17.30
C SER A 80 17.37 10.22 -17.25
N PRO A 81 18.07 10.81 -16.26
CA PRO A 81 19.49 10.51 -16.05
C PRO A 81 19.73 9.10 -15.49
N GLY A 82 18.68 8.37 -15.10
CA GLY A 82 18.83 7.12 -14.35
C GLY A 82 19.07 7.37 -12.86
N TYR A 83 19.14 6.30 -12.08
CA TYR A 83 19.46 6.37 -10.66
C TYR A 83 20.96 6.52 -10.46
N THR A 84 21.35 7.28 -9.45
CA THR A 84 22.74 7.28 -8.97
C THR A 84 23.08 5.93 -8.30
N PRO A 85 24.36 5.59 -8.12
CA PRO A 85 24.75 4.38 -7.40
C PRO A 85 24.14 4.28 -6.00
N GLU A 86 24.10 5.39 -5.26
CA GLU A 86 23.54 5.46 -3.91
C GLU A 86 22.02 5.22 -3.94
N GLN A 87 21.33 5.73 -4.97
CA GLN A 87 19.91 5.49 -5.15
C GLN A 87 19.61 4.03 -5.47
N HIS A 88 20.41 3.39 -6.33
CA HIS A 88 20.32 1.94 -6.58
C HIS A 88 20.53 1.13 -5.31
N GLU A 89 21.54 1.46 -4.51
CA GLU A 89 21.79 0.81 -3.23
C GLU A 89 20.63 0.99 -2.26
N GLN A 90 20.07 2.19 -2.15
CA GLN A 90 18.95 2.46 -1.27
C GLN A 90 17.69 1.71 -1.71
N VAL A 91 17.38 1.67 -3.01
CA VAL A 91 16.28 0.86 -3.56
C VAL A 91 16.51 -0.63 -3.29
N LYS A 92 17.76 -1.12 -3.44
CA LYS A 92 18.12 -2.51 -3.15
C LYS A 92 17.88 -2.86 -1.68
N LYS A 93 18.27 -1.98 -0.74
CA LYS A 93 18.00 -2.15 0.69
C LYS A 93 16.51 -2.25 0.99
N TYR A 94 15.70 -1.32 0.47
CA TYR A 94 14.24 -1.39 0.64
C TYR A 94 13.64 -2.68 0.08
N ARG A 95 14.06 -3.11 -1.12
CA ARG A 95 13.56 -4.35 -1.72
C ARG A 95 13.95 -5.60 -0.93
N ALA A 96 15.17 -5.64 -0.40
CA ALA A 96 15.61 -6.74 0.44
C ALA A 96 14.81 -6.82 1.74
N GLU A 97 14.61 -5.68 2.42
CA GLU A 97 13.84 -5.61 3.66
C GLU A 97 12.35 -5.96 3.43
N LEU A 98 11.74 -5.46 2.35
CA LEU A 98 10.38 -5.82 1.98
C LEU A 98 10.23 -7.32 1.71
N LEU A 99 11.21 -7.92 1.03
CA LEU A 99 11.22 -9.35 0.76
C LEU A 99 11.29 -10.14 2.07
N GLU A 100 12.22 -9.80 2.95
CA GLU A 100 12.41 -10.45 4.25
C GLU A 100 11.13 -10.37 5.10
N LEU A 101 10.58 -9.16 5.29
CA LEU A 101 9.35 -8.94 6.05
C LEU A 101 8.16 -9.69 5.44
N SER A 102 8.05 -9.71 4.11
CA SER A 102 6.99 -10.46 3.42
C SER A 102 7.11 -11.97 3.64
N ALA A 103 8.34 -12.50 3.68
CA ALA A 103 8.61 -13.88 3.97
C ALA A 103 8.23 -14.21 5.42
N THR A 104 8.68 -13.41 6.40
CA THR A 104 8.32 -13.55 7.82
C THR A 104 6.81 -13.61 8.02
N VAL A 105 6.07 -12.69 7.41
CA VAL A 105 4.61 -12.69 7.48
C VAL A 105 4.05 -13.93 6.80
N THR A 106 4.48 -14.29 5.59
CA THR A 106 3.85 -15.35 4.79
C THR A 106 4.09 -16.75 5.37
N THR A 107 5.28 -17.00 5.91
CA THR A 107 5.70 -18.33 6.43
C THR A 107 5.53 -18.46 7.94
N HIS A 108 4.82 -17.52 8.58
CA HIS A 108 4.64 -17.53 10.03
C HIS A 108 3.97 -18.81 10.54
N PRO A 109 4.47 -19.46 11.61
CA PRO A 109 3.94 -20.73 12.11
C PRO A 109 2.47 -20.66 12.56
N TYR A 110 2.00 -19.48 12.97
CA TYR A 110 0.58 -19.23 13.29
C TYR A 110 -0.38 -19.69 12.19
N TRP A 111 0.01 -19.56 10.92
CA TRP A 111 -0.87 -19.96 9.80
C TRP A 111 -1.20 -21.44 9.78
N ALA A 112 -0.28 -22.29 10.25
CA ALA A 112 -0.52 -23.72 10.35
C ALA A 112 -1.60 -24.08 11.38
N THR A 113 -1.91 -23.18 12.33
CA THR A 113 -2.91 -23.41 13.39
C THR A 113 -4.35 -23.18 12.92
N LEU A 114 -4.55 -22.53 11.78
CA LEU A 114 -5.87 -22.03 11.35
C LEU A 114 -6.57 -22.90 10.31
N GLY A 115 -5.90 -23.91 9.76
CA GLY A 115 -6.47 -24.78 8.71
C GLY A 115 -7.09 -23.99 7.56
N GLU A 116 -8.35 -24.28 7.24
CA GLU A 116 -9.11 -23.62 6.17
C GLU A 116 -9.36 -22.11 6.40
N GLY A 117 -9.25 -21.64 7.65
CA GLY A 117 -9.46 -20.24 8.03
C GLY A 117 -8.30 -19.30 7.67
N VAL A 118 -7.17 -19.82 7.20
CA VAL A 118 -5.93 -19.05 6.98
C VAL A 118 -6.11 -17.88 6.01
N VAL A 119 -6.92 -18.04 4.97
CA VAL A 119 -7.15 -16.98 3.96
C VAL A 119 -7.88 -15.79 4.57
N LYS A 120 -8.95 -16.05 5.32
CA LYS A 120 -9.72 -15.00 6.02
C LYS A 120 -8.86 -14.30 7.07
N ALA A 121 -8.04 -15.05 7.81
CA ALA A 121 -7.11 -14.50 8.80
C ALA A 121 -6.04 -13.60 8.17
N ARG A 122 -5.45 -14.01 7.04
CA ARG A 122 -4.50 -13.17 6.29
C ARG A 122 -5.14 -11.89 5.77
N MET A 123 -6.39 -11.93 5.33
CA MET A 123 -7.13 -10.72 4.93
C MET A 123 -7.35 -9.80 6.13
N ALA A 124 -7.81 -10.34 7.26
CA ALA A 124 -7.99 -9.56 8.48
C ALA A 124 -6.68 -8.92 8.97
N LEU A 125 -5.55 -9.64 8.93
CA LEU A 125 -4.24 -9.11 9.32
C LEU A 125 -3.82 -7.88 8.49
N LYS A 126 -4.12 -7.85 7.18
CA LYS A 126 -3.79 -6.71 6.31
C LYS A 126 -4.52 -5.42 6.69
N HIS A 127 -5.69 -5.53 7.31
CA HIS A 127 -6.54 -4.40 7.72
C HIS A 127 -6.46 -4.12 9.24
N ALA A 128 -5.83 -5.00 10.02
CA ALA A 128 -5.65 -4.85 11.45
C ALA A 128 -4.90 -3.58 11.93
N PRO A 129 -4.12 -2.83 11.13
CA PRO A 129 -3.50 -1.59 11.61
C PRO A 129 -4.46 -0.42 11.88
N GLU A 130 -5.75 -0.51 11.55
CA GLU A 130 -6.70 0.60 11.75
C GLU A 130 -7.39 0.64 13.13
N ALA A 131 -7.18 -0.37 13.98
CA ALA A 131 -7.72 -0.39 15.33
C ALA A 131 -6.68 0.10 16.36
N GLN A 132 -6.33 1.39 16.29
CA GLN A 132 -5.79 2.06 17.47
C GLN A 132 -7.00 2.50 18.32
N PRO A 133 -7.22 1.96 19.54
CA PRO A 133 -8.21 2.53 20.42
C PRO A 133 -7.77 3.95 20.75
N ASP A 134 -8.68 4.87 20.45
CA ASP A 134 -8.76 6.24 20.90
C ASP A 134 -8.62 6.30 22.43
N ASN A 135 -7.36 6.38 22.89
CA ASN A 135 -7.07 6.95 24.19
C ASN A 135 -7.45 8.44 24.16
N LYS A 136 -8.70 8.73 24.54
CA LYS A 136 -9.04 9.95 25.26
C LYS A 136 -9.39 9.57 26.71
N SER A 137 -8.44 9.77 27.59
CA SER A 137 -8.69 9.98 29.02
C SER A 137 -7.76 11.08 29.51
N GLY A 138 -8.37 12.18 29.96
CA GLY A 138 -7.71 13.39 30.45
C GLY A 138 -8.58 14.60 30.23
#